data_AF-A0A1J6K7J7-F1
#
_entry.id   AF-A0A1J6K7J7-F1
#
_cell.length_a   1.000
_cell.length_b   1.000
_cell.length_c   1.000
_cell.angle_alpha   90.00
_cell.angle_beta   90.00
_cell.angle_gamma   90.00
#
_symmetry.space_group_name_H-M   'P 1'
#
loop_
_entity.id
_entity.type
_entity.pdbx_description
1 polymer ?
#
loop_
_entity_poly.entity_id
_entity_poly.type
_entity_poly.pdbx_seq_one_letter_code
_entity_poly.pdbx_strand_id
1 'polypeptide(L)'
;MAEYNFYVHQSFRSSHLNSFQGEDPKKPGSPHNVRLYSIASTRYGDSFDGKTASLCVRRAVYYDTETGKEDPSKNGVCSNFLCDSKPGDKVKITG
;
A
#
# COMPACT_ATOMS: atom_id res chain seq x y z
N MET A 1 -17.14 -7.36 10.42
CA MET A 1 -16.33 -7.90 9.31
C MET A 1 -17.20 -7.77 8.08
N ALA A 2 -16.90 -6.82 7.18
CA ALA A 2 -17.78 -6.49 6.07
C ALA A 2 -17.33 -7.21 4.79
N GLU A 3 -18.29 -7.83 4.11
CA GLU A 3 -18.15 -8.38 2.76
C GLU A 3 -17.97 -7.26 1.74
N TYR A 4 -17.03 -7.41 0.82
CA TYR A 4 -16.77 -6.44 -0.23
C TYR A 4 -17.33 -6.91 -1.56
N ASN A 5 -18.38 -6.23 -2.03
CA ASN A 5 -18.84 -6.26 -3.41
C ASN A 5 -18.39 -4.97 -4.11
N PHE A 6 -17.42 -5.03 -5.02
CA PHE A 6 -16.96 -3.84 -5.76
C PHE A 6 -17.61 -3.75 -7.15
N TYR A 7 -18.05 -2.55 -7.54
CA TYR A 7 -18.58 -2.21 -8.87
C TYR A 7 -17.56 -1.33 -9.63
N VAL A 8 -17.23 -1.72 -10.87
CA VAL A 8 -16.13 -1.20 -11.71
C VAL A 8 -16.50 0.13 -12.40
N HIS A 9 -17.10 1.08 -11.69
CA HIS A 9 -17.47 2.36 -12.31
C HIS A 9 -17.24 3.62 -11.47
N GLN A 10 -16.53 3.50 -10.35
CA GLN A 10 -16.02 4.67 -9.62
C GLN A 10 -14.51 4.66 -9.63
N SER A 11 -13.92 5.54 -10.43
CA SER A 11 -12.67 6.19 -10.05
C SER A 11 -12.79 6.63 -8.58
N PHE A 12 -11.76 6.42 -7.77
CA PHE A 12 -11.57 6.98 -6.41
C PHE A 12 -12.09 6.23 -5.17
N ARG A 13 -12.34 4.91 -5.15
CA ARG A 13 -12.36 4.23 -3.84
C ARG A 13 -10.96 3.80 -3.44
N SER A 14 -10.26 4.76 -2.82
CA SER A 14 -8.97 4.53 -2.20
C SER A 14 -9.06 3.42 -1.15
N SER A 15 -8.34 2.33 -1.37
CA SER A 15 -8.15 1.30 -0.35
C SER A 15 -7.16 1.82 0.69
N HIS A 16 -7.58 1.74 1.93
CA HIS A 16 -6.82 2.21 3.08
C HIS A 16 -5.86 1.09 3.47
N LEU A 17 -4.61 1.14 3.01
CA LEU A 17 -3.63 0.11 3.29
C LEU A 17 -2.78 0.45 4.51
N ASN A 18 -2.79 -0.41 5.52
CA ASN A 18 -1.91 -0.27 6.69
C ASN A 18 -0.83 -1.34 6.64
N SER A 19 0.05 -1.25 5.64
CA SER A 19 0.86 -2.40 5.22
C SER A 19 2.05 -2.72 6.12
N PHE A 20 2.49 -1.83 7.01
CA PHE A 20 3.74 -2.04 7.76
C PHE A 20 3.51 -2.31 9.26
N GLN A 21 4.17 -3.34 9.78
CA GLN A 21 4.30 -3.60 11.22
C GLN A 21 5.42 -2.71 11.76
N GLY A 22 5.05 -1.58 12.36
CA GLY A 22 6.00 -0.62 12.95
C GLY A 22 5.26 0.48 13.71
N GLU A 23 5.98 1.16 14.59
CA GLU A 23 5.46 2.30 15.35
C GLU A 23 5.58 3.58 14.53
N ASP A 24 4.59 4.47 14.65
CA ASP A 24 4.67 5.79 14.05
C ASP A 24 5.87 6.56 14.65
N PRO A 25 6.85 7.01 13.84
CA PRO A 25 7.97 7.78 14.35
C PRO A 25 7.54 9.11 15.02
N LYS A 26 6.32 9.58 14.74
CA LYS A 26 5.73 10.76 15.39
C LYS A 26 4.95 10.44 16.66
N LYS A 27 4.54 9.18 16.85
CA LYS A 27 3.73 8.71 17.99
C LYS A 27 4.16 7.29 18.39
N PRO A 28 5.19 7.16 19.25
CA PRO A 28 5.64 5.88 19.77
C PRO A 28 4.46 5.09 20.38
N GLY A 29 4.39 3.79 20.10
CA GLY A 29 3.30 2.90 20.54
C GLY A 29 2.00 2.98 19.71
N SER A 30 1.89 3.88 18.73
CA SER A 30 0.75 3.92 17.79
C SER A 30 1.11 3.26 16.46
N PRO A 31 0.19 2.50 15.84
CA PRO A 31 0.43 1.96 14.50
C PRO A 31 0.59 3.10 13.51
N HIS A 32 1.37 2.86 12.44
CA HIS A 32 1.49 3.86 11.39
C HIS A 32 0.14 4.28 10.81
N ASN A 33 0.11 5.52 10.30
CA ASN A 33 -1.04 6.05 9.58
C ASN A 33 -1.34 5.23 8.32
N VAL A 34 -2.61 5.18 7.94
CA VAL A 34 -3.06 4.42 6.76
C VAL A 34 -2.68 5.14 5.47
N ARG A 35 -2.28 4.40 4.42
CA ARG A 35 -1.91 4.95 3.10
C ARG A 35 -2.94 4.55 2.07
N LEU A 36 -3.27 5.50 1.21
CA LEU A 36 -4.34 5.41 0.24
C LEU A 36 -3.79 4.95 -1.11
N TYR A 37 -4.30 3.83 -1.62
CA TYR A 37 -3.96 3.31 -2.95
C TYR A 37 -5.22 3.02 -3.76
N SER A 38 -5.22 3.47 -5.01
CA SER A 38 -6.24 3.12 -5.98
C SER A 38 -6.14 1.64 -6.36
N ILE A 39 -7.28 0.96 -6.38
CA ILE A 39 -7.38 -0.40 -6.91
C ILE A 39 -7.26 -0.31 -8.44
N ALA A 40 -6.28 -1.04 -8.98
CA ALA A 40 -5.99 -1.09 -10.41
C ALA A 40 -6.67 -2.27 -11.12
N SER A 41 -7.26 -3.21 -10.38
CA SER A 41 -7.98 -4.37 -10.92
C SER A 41 -9.49 -4.13 -11.03
N THR A 42 -10.16 -5.00 -11.80
CA THR A 42 -11.62 -5.10 -11.80
C THR A 42 -12.14 -5.77 -10.51
N ARG A 43 -13.46 -5.83 -10.34
CA ARG A 43 -14.10 -6.56 -9.23
C ARG A 43 -13.80 -8.06 -9.20
N TYR A 44 -13.42 -8.62 -10.34
CA TYR A 44 -13.07 -10.04 -10.47
C TYR A 44 -11.59 -10.30 -10.16
N GLY A 45 -10.81 -9.24 -9.91
CA GLY A 45 -9.36 -9.34 -9.80
C GLY A 45 -8.70 -9.71 -11.12
N ASP A 46 -7.39 -9.93 -11.08
CA ASP A 46 -6.60 -10.33 -12.25
C ASP A 46 -6.67 -11.84 -12.50
N SER A 47 -7.17 -12.59 -11.52
CA SER A 47 -7.39 -14.05 -11.60
C SER A 47 -8.84 -14.42 -11.97
N PHE A 48 -9.70 -13.43 -12.20
CA PHE A 48 -11.12 -13.59 -12.56
C PHE A 48 -12.00 -14.36 -11.55
N ASP A 49 -11.52 -14.56 -10.32
CA ASP A 49 -12.21 -15.31 -9.27
C ASP A 49 -12.86 -14.42 -8.20
N GLY A 50 -12.66 -13.10 -8.29
CA GLY A 50 -13.15 -12.11 -7.33
C GLY A 50 -12.44 -12.15 -5.97
N LYS A 51 -11.33 -12.89 -5.85
CA LYS A 51 -10.57 -13.03 -4.60
C LYS A 51 -9.29 -12.21 -4.57
N THR A 52 -8.89 -11.63 -5.70
CA THR A 52 -7.68 -10.82 -5.82
C THR A 52 -7.99 -9.35 -6.08
N ALA A 53 -7.16 -8.47 -5.55
CA ALA A 53 -7.18 -7.04 -5.83
C ALA A 53 -5.75 -6.58 -6.12
N SER A 54 -5.57 -5.82 -7.19
CA SER A 54 -4.25 -5.36 -7.64
C SER A 54 -4.08 -3.88 -7.38
N LEU A 55 -2.88 -3.50 -6.92
CA LEU A 55 -2.49 -2.12 -6.66
C LEU A 55 -1.31 -1.76 -7.57
N CYS A 56 -1.37 -0.57 -8.18
CA CYS A 56 -0.20 0.00 -8.87
C CYS A 56 0.50 0.96 -7.91
N VAL A 57 1.72 0.61 -7.47
CA VAL A 57 2.45 1.32 -6.42
C VAL A 57 3.75 1.88 -6.99
N ARG A 58 3.93 3.20 -6.89
CA ARG A 58 5.22 3.85 -7.18
C ARG A 58 6.11 3.83 -5.93
N ARG A 59 7.32 3.29 -6.06
CA ARG A 59 8.34 3.31 -5.00
C ARG A 59 8.73 4.77 -4.68
N ALA A 60 8.64 5.15 -3.41
CA ALA A 60 9.05 6.48 -2.96
C ALA A 60 10.47 6.38 -2.41
N VAL A 61 11.44 6.72 -3.25
CA VAL A 61 12.85 6.79 -2.90
C VAL A 61 13.25 8.25 -2.73
N TYR A 62 13.95 8.55 -1.65
CA TYR A 62 14.52 9.86 -1.39
C TYR A 62 15.96 9.89 -1.89
N TYR A 63 16.25 10.87 -2.74
CA TYR A 63 17.60 11.18 -3.18
C TYR A 63 17.98 12.55 -2.61
N ASP A 64 19.15 12.62 -2.00
CA ASP A 64 19.73 13.86 -1.53
C ASP A 64 19.99 14.80 -2.73
N THR A 65 19.58 16.06 -2.62
CA THR A 65 19.61 17.01 -3.75
C THR A 65 21.00 17.48 -4.12
N GLU A 66 21.96 17.41 -3.19
CA GLU A 66 23.33 17.88 -3.41
C GLU A 66 24.25 16.74 -3.87
N THR A 67 24.12 15.57 -3.26
CA THR A 67 25.00 14.42 -3.50
C THR A 67 24.40 13.37 -4.42
N GLY A 68 23.09 13.43 -4.69
CA GLY A 68 22.36 12.43 -5.49
C GLY A 68 22.30 11.05 -4.83
N LYS A 69 22.75 10.92 -3.57
CA LYS A 69 22.78 9.65 -2.85
C LYS A 69 21.41 9.32 -2.30
N GLU A 70 21.07 8.04 -2.36
CA GLU A 70 19.85 7.53 -1.73
C GLU A 70 20.02 7.50 -0.20
N ASP A 71 18.98 7.97 0.51
CA ASP A 71 18.89 7.85 1.97
C ASP A 71 17.73 6.91 2.33
N PRO A 72 18.03 5.64 2.67
CA PRO A 72 17.00 4.66 3.01
C PRO A 72 16.11 5.06 4.19
N SER A 73 16.59 5.93 5.09
CA SER A 73 15.84 6.37 6.26
C SER A 73 14.69 7.33 5.91
N LYS A 74 14.80 8.01 4.77
CA LYS A 74 13.80 8.97 4.26
C LYS A 74 12.87 8.37 3.20
N ASN A 75 13.09 7.11 2.83
CA ASN A 75 12.25 6.40 1.87
C ASN A 75 10.82 6.21 2.40
N GLY A 76 9.85 6.18 1.49
CA GLY A 76 8.45 5.95 1.86
C GLY A 76 8.25 4.52 2.35
N VAL A 77 7.95 4.36 3.64
CA VAL A 77 7.83 3.05 4.31
C VAL A 77 6.82 2.13 3.61
N CYS A 78 5.61 2.63 3.35
CA CYS A 78 4.51 1.81 2.82
C CYS A 78 4.71 1.40 1.35
N SER A 79 5.21 2.29 0.49
CA SER A 79 5.42 1.96 -0.93
C SER A 79 6.58 1.01 -1.14
N ASN A 80 7.69 1.19 -0.40
CA ASN A 80 8.81 0.25 -0.46
C ASN A 80 8.38 -1.13 0.06
N PHE A 81 7.70 -1.19 1.21
CA PHE A 81 7.18 -2.46 1.74
C PHE A 81 6.32 -3.21 0.71
N LEU A 82 5.41 -2.54 0.01
CA LEU A 82 4.56 -3.20 -0.99
C LEU A 82 5.34 -3.66 -2.21
N CYS A 83 6.30 -2.86 -2.67
CA CYS A 83 7.14 -3.23 -3.81
C CYS A 83 8.15 -4.35 -3.47
N ASP A 84 8.51 -4.50 -2.20
CA ASP A 84 9.45 -5.54 -1.72
C ASP A 84 8.74 -6.79 -1.18
N SER A 85 7.40 -6.75 -1.04
CA SER A 85 6.58 -7.88 -0.59
C SER A 85 6.66 -9.05 -1.55
N LYS A 86 6.69 -10.26 -1.00
CA LYS A 86 6.75 -11.54 -1.74
C LYS A 86 5.45 -12.33 -1.59
N PRO A 87 5.20 -13.30 -2.50
CA PRO A 87 4.06 -14.20 -2.35
C PRO A 87 4.06 -14.89 -0.98
N GLY A 88 2.95 -14.79 -0.25
CA GLY A 88 2.81 -15.31 1.12
C GLY A 88 2.92 -14.26 2.22
N ASP A 89 3.43 -13.06 1.92
CA ASP A 89 3.48 -11.97 2.88
C ASP A 89 2.08 -11.47 3.25
N LYS A 90 1.87 -11.22 4.54
CA LYS A 90 0.60 -10.73 5.05
C LYS A 90 0.57 -9.21 5.02
N VAL A 91 -0.39 -8.65 4.29
CA VAL A 91 -0.63 -7.21 4.23
C VAL A 91 -1.96 -6.88 4.91
N LYS A 92 -1.98 -5.89 5.80
CA LYS A 92 -3.25 -5.43 6.40
C LYS A 92 -3.93 -4.44 5.46
N ILE A 93 -5.12 -4.80 5.00
CA ILE A 93 -5.98 -3.99 4.13
C ILE A 93 -7.16 -3.48 4.95
N THR A 94 -7.52 -2.22 4.74
CA THR A 94 -8.73 -1.58 5.28
C THR A 94 -9.43 -0.83 4.14
N GLY A 95 -10.73 -0.58 4.24
CA GLY A 95 -11.55 0.01 3.18
C GLY A 95 -13.01 0.15 3.56
#